data_AF-A0A497D9S2-F1
#
_entry.id   AF-A0A497D9S2-F1
#
_cell.length_a   1.000
_cell.length_b   1.000
_cell.length_c   1.000
_cell.angle_alpha   90.00
_cell.angle_beta   90.00
_cell.angle_gamma   90.00
#
_symmetry.space_group_name_H-M   'P 1'
#
loop_
_entity.id
_entity.type
_entity.pdbx_description
1 polymer ?
#
loop_
_entity_poly.entity_id
_entity_poly.type
_entity_poly.pdbx_seq_one_letter_code
_entity_poly.pdbx_strand_id
1 'polypeptide(L)'
;MKRKLLLLLFALYTSSLVFGQLSEDFDGSSFPPTGWTAVSGSGAWDQSSQVADHTTGTASFARYDCYNISGATAAELITPTLDVTTGDKTFSFWANYYLVSGTWGSAAELYVDVTADDGNTWTQGTT
;
A
#
# COMPACT_ATOMS: atom_id res chain seq x y z
N MET A 1 -43.41 26.62 -24.28
CA MET A 1 -42.35 25.81 -24.91
C MET A 1 -41.35 25.41 -23.84
N LYS A 2 -41.01 24.12 -23.78
CA LYS A 2 -40.17 23.48 -22.76
C LYS A 2 -38.69 23.52 -23.16
N ARG A 3 -37.78 23.93 -22.27
CA ARG A 3 -36.36 23.49 -22.19
C ARG A 3 -35.90 23.72 -20.73
N LYS A 4 -36.16 22.81 -19.78
CA LYS A 4 -35.25 21.73 -19.33
C LYS A 4 -33.76 22.10 -19.43
N LEU A 5 -33.16 22.53 -18.32
CA LEU A 5 -31.75 22.27 -18.06
C LEU A 5 -31.65 21.64 -16.66
N LEU A 6 -31.19 20.39 -16.67
CA LEU A 6 -31.08 19.48 -15.54
C LEU A 6 -29.85 19.91 -14.71
N LEU A 7 -30.03 20.25 -13.42
CA LEU A 7 -28.92 20.30 -12.48
C LEU A 7 -28.55 18.85 -12.13
N LEU A 8 -27.57 18.31 -12.85
CA LEU A 8 -26.93 17.05 -12.49
C LEU A 8 -25.90 17.35 -11.38
N LEU A 9 -26.35 17.38 -10.12
CA LEU A 9 -25.42 17.24 -9.00
C LEU A 9 -24.95 15.78 -8.99
N PHE A 10 -23.81 15.52 -9.64
CA PHE A 10 -23.05 14.30 -9.42
C PHE A 10 -22.40 14.44 -8.05
N ALA A 11 -23.12 14.05 -6.99
CA ALA A 11 -22.47 13.72 -5.74
C ALA A 11 -21.54 12.55 -6.04
N LEU A 12 -20.24 12.84 -6.22
CA LEU A 12 -19.20 11.82 -6.11
C LEU A 12 -19.27 11.31 -4.67
N TYR A 13 -20.12 10.32 -4.44
CA TYR A 13 -19.99 9.46 -3.29
C TYR A 13 -18.73 8.65 -3.56
N THR A 14 -17.61 9.04 -2.96
CA THR A 14 -16.49 8.14 -2.74
C THR A 14 -17.00 7.07 -1.78
N SER A 15 -17.67 6.06 -2.31
CA SER A 15 -17.93 4.84 -1.55
C SER A 15 -16.58 4.16 -1.38
N SER A 16 -15.95 4.35 -0.22
CA SER A 16 -14.82 3.52 0.17
C SER A 16 -15.28 2.07 0.11
N LEU A 17 -14.66 1.27 -0.77
CA LEU A 17 -14.89 -0.17 -0.78
C LEU A 17 -14.37 -0.67 0.56
N VAL A 18 -15.28 -1.16 1.39
CA VAL A 18 -14.93 -1.79 2.67
C VAL A 18 -14.65 -3.25 2.37
N PHE A 19 -13.40 -3.66 2.55
CA PHE A 19 -13.01 -5.06 2.36
C PHE A 19 -13.15 -5.81 3.69
N GLY A 20 -13.54 -7.09 3.59
CA GLY A 20 -13.46 -8.03 4.71
C GLY A 20 -12.01 -8.35 5.08
N GLN A 21 -11.73 -9.59 5.49
CA GLN A 21 -10.36 -10.01 5.79
C GLN A 21 -9.44 -9.77 4.58
N LEU A 22 -8.42 -8.91 4.76
CA LEU A 22 -7.43 -8.61 3.73
C LEU A 22 -6.50 -9.81 3.53
N SER A 23 -6.33 -10.24 2.29
CA SER A 23 -5.35 -11.22 1.86
C SER A 23 -4.78 -10.79 0.52
N GLU A 24 -3.51 -10.43 0.50
CA GLU A 24 -2.80 -9.92 -0.68
C GLU A 24 -1.46 -10.63 -0.80
N ASP A 25 -1.24 -11.27 -1.94
CA ASP A 25 0.02 -11.94 -2.30
C ASP A 25 0.83 -11.13 -3.31
N PHE A 26 0.26 -10.06 -3.87
CA PHE A 26 0.81 -9.22 -4.91
C PHE A 26 1.06 -9.92 -6.24
N ASP A 27 0.36 -11.00 -6.59
CA ASP A 27 0.49 -11.67 -7.90
C ASP A 27 -0.43 -11.09 -9.01
N GLY A 28 -1.28 -10.13 -8.64
CA GLY A 28 -2.17 -9.46 -9.59
C GLY A 28 -1.43 -8.70 -10.69
N SER A 29 -2.08 -8.47 -11.83
CA SER A 29 -1.48 -7.75 -12.98
C SER A 29 -1.45 -6.22 -12.83
N SER A 30 -1.94 -5.68 -11.72
CA SER A 30 -1.99 -4.24 -11.44
C SER A 30 -1.25 -3.91 -10.14
N PHE A 31 -0.47 -2.84 -10.16
CA PHE A 31 0.15 -2.28 -8.96
C PHE A 31 -0.13 -0.77 -8.83
N PRO A 32 -0.57 -0.28 -7.65
CA PRO A 32 -0.91 -1.08 -6.47
C PRO A 32 -2.14 -1.97 -6.73
N PRO A 33 -2.41 -2.99 -5.89
CA PRO A 33 -3.60 -3.81 -6.04
C PRO A 33 -4.89 -2.97 -5.97
N THR A 34 -6.00 -3.51 -6.46
CA THR A 34 -7.26 -2.74 -6.51
C THR A 34 -7.68 -2.28 -5.10
N GLY A 35 -7.97 -0.99 -4.96
CA GLY A 35 -8.37 -0.37 -3.68
C GLY A 35 -7.21 0.07 -2.80
N TRP A 36 -5.97 -0.32 -3.13
CA TRP A 36 -4.78 0.18 -2.46
C TRP A 36 -4.35 1.53 -3.03
N THR A 37 -3.64 2.30 -2.22
CA THR A 37 -3.07 3.59 -2.62
C THR A 37 -1.56 3.56 -2.43
N ALA A 38 -0.79 3.93 -3.46
CA ALA A 38 0.65 4.11 -3.36
C ALA A 38 0.99 5.61 -3.43
N VAL A 39 1.71 6.12 -2.44
CA VAL A 39 2.19 7.51 -2.39
C VAL A 39 3.70 7.51 -2.53
N SER A 40 4.21 8.28 -3.49
CA SER A 40 5.65 8.41 -3.70
C SER A 40 6.24 9.43 -2.73
N GLY A 41 7.39 9.07 -2.15
CA GLY A 41 8.25 9.96 -1.38
C GLY A 41 9.52 10.26 -2.16
N SER A 42 10.68 10.04 -1.51
CA SER A 42 11.98 10.05 -2.19
C SER A 42 12.18 8.82 -3.11
N GLY A 43 11.35 7.79 -2.94
CA GLY A 43 11.17 6.67 -3.87
C GLY A 43 9.70 6.32 -4.03
N ALA A 44 9.43 5.16 -4.63
CA ALA A 44 8.09 4.64 -4.82
C ALA A 44 8.05 3.13 -4.59
N TRP A 45 6.89 2.64 -4.16
CA TRP A 45 6.61 1.21 -4.14
C TRP A 45 6.32 0.72 -5.56
N ASP A 46 6.80 -0.47 -5.89
CA ASP A 46 6.48 -1.19 -7.11
C ASP A 46 6.20 -2.67 -6.84
N GLN A 47 5.82 -3.38 -7.90
CA GLN A 47 5.72 -4.83 -7.90
C GLN A 47 6.98 -5.42 -8.53
N SER A 48 7.53 -6.45 -7.91
CA SER A 48 8.71 -7.14 -8.45
C SER A 48 8.59 -8.65 -8.33
N SER A 49 9.21 -9.34 -9.27
CA SER A 49 9.46 -10.78 -9.26
C SER A 49 10.94 -11.09 -9.54
N GLN A 50 11.82 -10.11 -9.28
CA GLN A 50 13.25 -10.19 -9.59
C GLN A 50 13.97 -11.30 -8.80
N VAL A 51 13.47 -11.64 -7.62
CA VAL A 51 13.97 -12.71 -6.75
C VAL A 51 12.79 -13.57 -6.28
N ALA A 52 13.08 -14.70 -5.63
CA ALA A 52 12.04 -15.50 -5.01
C ALA A 52 11.35 -14.73 -3.88
N ASP A 53 10.03 -14.79 -3.86
CA ASP A 53 9.18 -14.34 -2.76
C ASP A 53 9.26 -15.30 -1.56
N HIS A 54 8.41 -15.10 -0.55
CA HIS A 54 8.41 -15.94 0.66
C HIS A 54 7.90 -17.37 0.43
N THR A 55 7.23 -17.68 -0.69
CA THR A 55 6.50 -18.95 -0.92
C THR A 55 7.19 -19.97 -1.82
N THR A 56 8.51 -19.91 -1.99
CA THR A 56 9.33 -20.90 -2.74
C THR A 56 9.43 -20.73 -4.26
N GLY A 57 9.03 -19.58 -4.81
CA GLY A 57 9.78 -18.99 -5.92
C GLY A 57 9.13 -18.90 -7.30
N THR A 58 8.07 -18.08 -7.40
CA THR A 58 7.77 -17.27 -8.61
C THR A 58 6.65 -16.25 -8.39
N ALA A 59 6.25 -15.95 -7.15
CA ALA A 59 5.25 -14.91 -6.92
C ALA A 59 5.89 -13.51 -6.92
N SER A 60 5.10 -12.52 -7.31
CA SER A 60 5.44 -11.12 -7.21
C SER A 60 5.29 -10.64 -5.76
N PHE A 61 5.95 -9.54 -5.43
CA PHE A 61 5.87 -8.91 -4.12
C PHE A 61 5.90 -7.39 -4.25
N ALA A 62 5.33 -6.69 -3.27
CA ALA A 62 5.54 -5.26 -3.11
C ALA A 62 7.00 -4.99 -2.73
N ARG A 63 7.65 -4.10 -3.47
CA ARG A 63 9.05 -3.75 -3.29
C ARG A 63 9.18 -2.24 -3.15
N TYR A 64 10.07 -1.84 -2.24
CA TYR A 64 10.60 -0.48 -2.20
C TYR A 64 12.09 -0.55 -2.57
N ASP A 65 12.41 -0.13 -3.79
CA ASP A 65 13.79 -0.14 -4.28
C ASP A 65 14.56 1.08 -3.74
N CYS A 66 15.24 0.87 -2.61
CA CYS A 66 16.04 1.91 -1.98
C CYS A 66 17.41 2.15 -2.64
N TYR A 67 17.72 1.46 -3.74
CA TYR A 67 18.96 1.68 -4.47
C TYR A 67 19.00 3.10 -5.05
N ASN A 68 19.97 3.89 -4.62
CA ASN A 68 20.21 5.27 -5.08
C ASN A 68 19.10 6.30 -4.74
N ILE A 69 18.32 6.07 -3.68
CA ILE A 69 17.42 7.09 -3.14
C ILE A 69 18.24 8.14 -2.38
N SER A 70 18.14 9.40 -2.82
CA SER A 70 18.76 10.55 -2.16
C SER A 70 17.69 11.41 -1.50
N GLY A 71 17.14 10.92 -0.39
CA GLY A 71 16.13 11.63 0.38
C GLY A 71 15.56 10.80 1.51
N ALA A 72 14.84 11.46 2.42
CA ALA A 72 14.27 10.86 3.62
C ALA A 72 12.73 10.95 3.66
N THR A 73 12.09 11.41 2.58
CA THR A 73 10.62 11.42 2.50
C THR A 73 10.15 9.98 2.28
N ALA A 74 9.39 9.45 3.23
CA ALA A 74 8.83 8.10 3.15
C ALA A 74 7.88 7.97 1.95
N ALA A 75 7.88 6.78 1.35
CA ALA A 75 6.84 6.36 0.42
C ALA A 75 5.87 5.42 1.14
N GLU A 76 4.59 5.49 0.78
CA GLU A 76 3.52 4.79 1.48
C GLU A 76 2.84 3.80 0.54
N LEU A 77 2.46 2.63 1.08
CA LEU A 77 1.60 1.66 0.42
C LEU A 77 0.46 1.35 1.38
N ILE A 78 -0.71 1.93 1.08
CA ILE A 78 -1.87 1.99 1.96
C ILE A 78 -2.89 0.97 1.49
N THR A 79 -3.37 0.13 2.41
CA THR A 79 -4.43 -0.85 2.14
C THR A 79 -5.75 -0.14 1.80
N PRO A 80 -6.75 -0.85 1.25
CA PRO A 80 -8.12 -0.36 1.30
C PRO A 80 -8.57 -0.13 2.75
N THR A 81 -9.66 0.62 2.93
CA THR A 81 -10.33 0.72 4.24
C THR A 81 -10.79 -0.68 4.67
N LEU A 82 -10.38 -1.08 5.86
CA LEU A 82 -10.73 -2.37 6.46
C LEU A 82 -11.88 -2.18 7.46
N ASP A 83 -12.84 -3.11 7.48
CA ASP A 83 -13.82 -3.22 8.57
C ASP A 83 -13.20 -4.01 9.72
N VAL A 84 -12.64 -3.31 10.70
CA VAL A 84 -11.98 -3.94 11.86
C VAL A 84 -12.99 -4.08 12.99
N THR A 85 -13.31 -5.32 13.36
CA THR A 85 -14.19 -5.64 14.48
C THR A 85 -13.39 -5.96 15.74
N THR A 86 -14.05 -6.02 16.90
CA THR A 86 -13.41 -6.43 18.16
C THR A 86 -12.85 -7.87 18.14
N GLY A 87 -13.27 -8.70 17.17
CA GLY A 87 -12.77 -10.05 16.97
C GLY A 87 -11.45 -10.10 16.19
N ASP A 88 -11.11 -9.05 15.47
CA ASP A 88 -9.91 -8.98 14.64
C ASP A 88 -8.71 -8.60 15.50
N LYS A 89 -7.70 -9.48 15.49
CA LYS A 89 -6.59 -9.44 16.47
C LYS A 89 -5.22 -9.32 15.82
N THR A 90 -5.13 -9.55 14.51
CA THR A 90 -3.85 -9.82 13.86
C THR A 90 -3.80 -9.20 12.48
N PHE A 91 -2.73 -8.46 12.22
CA PHE A 91 -2.25 -8.11 10.90
C PHE A 91 -0.86 -8.73 10.74
N SER A 92 -0.67 -9.53 9.70
CA SER A 92 0.56 -10.30 9.46
C SER A 92 1.03 -10.12 8.03
N PHE A 93 2.33 -10.00 7.85
CA PHE A 93 2.98 -9.90 6.55
C PHE A 93 4.39 -10.48 6.62
N TRP A 94 4.96 -10.76 5.46
CA TRP A 94 6.36 -11.14 5.32
C TRP A 94 7.15 -9.95 4.80
N ALA A 95 8.29 -9.65 5.41
CA ALA A 95 9.21 -8.63 4.95
C ALA A 95 10.62 -9.19 4.86
N ASN A 96 11.36 -8.76 3.84
CA ASN A 96 12.75 -9.13 3.64
C ASN A 96 13.56 -7.90 3.25
N TYR A 97 14.59 -7.59 4.04
CA TYR A 97 15.59 -6.59 3.67
C TYR A 97 16.65 -7.27 2.81
N TYR A 98 16.46 -7.19 1.50
CA TYR A 98 17.29 -7.89 0.53
C TYR A 98 18.23 -6.94 -0.21
N LEU A 99 19.54 -7.22 -0.12
CA LEU A 99 20.56 -6.51 -0.87
C LEU A 99 20.83 -7.23 -2.20
N VAL A 100 20.33 -6.66 -3.30
CA VAL A 100 20.57 -7.20 -4.65
C VAL A 100 22.05 -7.04 -5.04
N SER A 101 22.64 -5.85 -4.80
CA SER A 101 24.06 -5.57 -5.04
C SER A 101 24.50 -4.26 -4.37
N GLY A 102 25.81 -4.06 -4.21
CA GLY A 102 26.37 -2.82 -3.65
C GLY A 102 26.38 -2.80 -2.12
N THR A 103 26.36 -1.60 -1.53
CA THR A 103 26.38 -1.39 -0.06
C THR A 103 25.32 -0.39 0.41
N TRP A 104 24.39 -0.03 -0.47
CA TRP A 104 23.34 0.96 -0.23
C TRP A 104 22.10 0.33 0.38
N GLY A 105 21.26 1.13 1.04
CA GLY A 105 19.99 0.66 1.60
C GLY A 105 20.05 0.04 3.00
N SER A 106 21.23 -0.01 3.63
CA SER A 106 21.39 -0.55 5.00
C SER A 106 20.67 0.24 6.09
N ALA A 107 20.25 1.48 5.79
CA ALA A 107 19.46 2.33 6.67
C ALA A 107 17.98 2.39 6.26
N ALA A 108 17.51 1.50 5.37
CA ALA A 108 16.10 1.43 5.04
C ALA A 108 15.31 0.94 6.27
N GLU A 109 14.20 1.61 6.53
CA GLU A 109 13.28 1.29 7.63
C GLU A 109 11.88 1.10 7.05
N LEU A 110 11.15 0.13 7.60
CA LEU A 110 9.75 -0.13 7.30
C LEU A 110 8.94 0.09 8.57
N TYR A 111 7.91 0.91 8.46
CA TYR A 111 6.94 1.15 9.53
C TYR A 111 5.57 0.63 9.11
N VAL A 112 4.76 0.27 10.10
CA VAL A 112 3.36 -0.14 9.89
C VAL A 112 2.50 0.84 10.66
N ASP A 113 1.86 1.73 9.92
CA ASP A 113 1.08 2.82 10.51
C ASP A 113 -0.41 2.49 10.41
N VAL A 114 -1.18 2.96 11.38
CA VAL A 114 -2.64 2.71 11.46
C VAL A 114 -3.37 4.03 11.56
N THR A 115 -4.45 4.16 10.80
CA THR A 115 -5.40 5.28 10.86
C THR A 115 -6.80 4.76 11.16
N ALA A 116 -7.59 5.55 11.88
CA ALA A 116 -9.00 5.29 12.16
C ALA A 116 -9.91 6.41 11.60
N ASP A 117 -9.34 7.35 10.84
CA ASP A 117 -10.01 8.55 10.35
C ASP A 117 -9.67 8.83 8.88
N ASP A 118 -9.61 7.77 8.06
CA ASP A 118 -9.36 7.82 6.62
C ASP A 118 -8.05 8.55 6.25
N GLY A 119 -7.01 8.37 7.06
CA GLY A 119 -5.66 8.89 6.78
C GLY A 119 -5.46 10.35 7.19
N ASN A 120 -6.39 10.97 7.91
CA ASN A 120 -6.20 12.32 8.46
C ASN A 120 -5.18 12.33 9.61
N THR A 121 -5.17 11.27 10.42
CA THR A 121 -4.18 11.04 11.46
C THR A 121 -3.66 9.60 11.41
N TRP A 122 -2.35 9.47 11.63
CA TRP A 122 -1.64 8.20 11.61
C TRP A 122 -0.98 7.95 12.96
N THR A 123 -1.23 6.77 13.51
CA THR A 123 -0.45 6.23 14.63
C THR A 123 0.67 5.40 14.01
N GLN A 124 1.90 5.93 14.09
CA GLN A 124 3.05 5.22 13.57
C GLN A 124 3.38 3.99 14.42
N GLY A 125 3.58 2.85 13.76
CA GLY A 125 4.06 1.65 14.41
C GLY A 125 5.55 1.74 14.70
N THR A 126 5.99 1.14 15.80
CA THR A 126 7.41 0.91 16.07
C THR A 126 7.78 -0.51 15.66
N THR A 127 8.84 -0.68 14.87
CA THR A 127 9.48 -1.99 14.64
C THR A 127 10.46 -2.36 15.74
#